data_AF-A0A7C7BRL8-F1
#
_entry.id   AF-A0A7C7BRL8-F1
#
_cell.length_a   1.000
_cell.length_b   1.000
_cell.length_c   1.000
_cell.angle_alpha   90.00
_cell.angle_beta   90.00
_cell.angle_gamma   90.00
#
_symmetry.space_group_name_H-M   'P 1'
#
loop_
_entity.id
_entity.type
_entity.pdbx_description
1 polymer ?
#
loop_
_entity_poly.entity_id
_entity_poly.type
_entity_poly.pdbx_seq_one_letter_code
_entity_poly.pdbx_strand_id
1 'polypeptide(L)'
;MQSKSAIQAFGVLLVMACIYQLSFTWVVKVEEQKAADYGAGSIAKETYYLDSIKHVVVYDLFVNQYTYGECKEREINLGLDLKGGMNVTLEVSVIDVIKSLAADQEDTLLLKTIARASEMQMQSQDDYVTLFGEAFQQLQPNGNLAYFFSSRENKGEIDFNTTNEEALEFLRENTDEAIDGAFEVISARIDKFGVSQPKIVPLETKGRILIELPGVKDPARAKKILQSTAKLEFWVCYNNREVYNQIFIPIDKKLAEIQKAEAQLAEPDTDGDSTKVEDLFTVVEPDTNPGADSPLVASVDGPDTGLSSDLLKLLDSVGSDTVDQQQLSIEEYRKQSPLLSRLQVVTDIDEA
;
A
#
# COMPACT_ATOMS: atom_id res chain seq x y z
N MET A 1 -62.52 3.24 -33.45
CA MET A 1 -62.11 4.37 -32.56
C MET A 1 -61.38 3.91 -31.29
N GLN A 2 -61.35 2.62 -30.95
CA GLN A 2 -60.71 2.11 -29.71
C GLN A 2 -59.18 2.22 -29.66
N SER A 3 -58.49 2.20 -30.80
CA SER A 3 -57.01 2.34 -30.84
C SER A 3 -56.53 3.75 -30.48
N LYS A 4 -57.32 4.81 -30.70
CA LYS A 4 -56.94 6.18 -30.34
C LYS A 4 -56.86 6.37 -28.83
N SER A 5 -57.82 5.81 -28.08
CA SER A 5 -57.82 5.87 -26.61
C SER A 5 -56.69 5.03 -26.00
N ALA A 6 -56.34 3.89 -26.61
CA ALA A 6 -55.21 3.07 -26.17
C ALA A 6 -53.86 3.78 -26.37
N ILE A 7 -53.67 4.44 -27.52
CA ILE A 7 -52.45 5.22 -27.81
C ILE A 7 -52.34 6.43 -26.87
N GLN A 8 -53.45 7.11 -26.58
CA GLN A 8 -53.48 8.23 -25.62
C GLN A 8 -53.18 7.76 -24.19
N ALA A 9 -53.74 6.62 -23.76
CA ALA A 9 -53.45 6.04 -22.45
C ALA A 9 -51.98 5.66 -22.31
N PHE A 10 -51.39 5.03 -23.34
CA PHE A 10 -49.97 4.71 -23.37
C PHE A 10 -49.09 5.97 -23.33
N GLY A 11 -49.44 7.02 -24.07
CA GLY A 11 -48.74 8.29 -24.05
C GLY A 11 -48.76 8.96 -22.67
N VAL A 12 -49.91 8.96 -22.00
CA VAL A 12 -50.03 9.50 -20.62
C VAL A 12 -49.19 8.67 -19.64
N LEU A 13 -49.19 7.35 -19.77
CA LEU A 13 -48.39 6.46 -18.91
C LEU A 13 -46.89 6.68 -19.12
N LEU A 14 -46.46 6.85 -20.37
CA LEU A 14 -45.06 7.17 -20.71
C LEU A 14 -44.64 8.53 -20.15
N VAL A 15 -45.48 9.56 -20.28
CA VAL A 15 -45.20 10.89 -19.69
C VAL A 15 -45.09 10.79 -18.16
N MET A 16 -45.99 10.04 -17.51
CA MET A 16 -45.93 9.82 -16.08
C MET A 16 -44.63 9.09 -15.66
N ALA A 17 -44.19 8.10 -16.44
CA ALA A 17 -42.93 7.41 -16.21
C ALA A 17 -41.70 8.33 -16.40
N CYS A 18 -41.73 9.23 -17.40
CA CYS A 18 -40.69 10.23 -17.59
C CYS A 18 -40.63 11.23 -16.42
N ILE A 19 -41.78 11.72 -15.95
CA ILE A 19 -41.85 12.62 -14.79
C ILE A 19 -41.32 11.92 -13.54
N TYR A 20 -41.65 10.64 -13.35
CA TYR A 20 -41.12 9.83 -12.26
C TYR A 20 -39.58 9.74 -12.33
N GLN A 21 -38.99 9.45 -13.49
CA GLN A 21 -37.52 9.41 -13.64
C GLN A 21 -36.86 10.79 -13.43
N LEU A 22 -37.43 11.86 -13.98
CA LEU A 22 -36.92 13.23 -13.83
C LEU A 22 -37.00 13.74 -12.39
N SER A 23 -37.97 13.25 -11.59
CA SER A 23 -38.15 13.68 -10.21
C SER A 23 -36.93 13.35 -9.33
N PHE A 24 -36.30 12.19 -9.52
CA PHE A 24 -35.09 11.80 -8.80
C PHE A 24 -33.93 12.75 -9.10
N THR A 25 -33.70 13.06 -10.38
CA THR A 25 -32.65 14.01 -10.80
C THR A 25 -32.86 15.40 -10.20
N TRP A 26 -34.11 15.85 -10.07
CA TRP A 26 -34.42 17.14 -9.46
C TRP A 26 -34.09 17.15 -7.96
N VAL A 27 -34.47 16.12 -7.21
CA VAL A 27 -34.20 16.03 -5.76
C VAL A 27 -32.70 15.97 -5.49
N VAL A 28 -31.95 15.15 -6.23
CA VAL A 28 -30.49 15.05 -6.10
C VAL A 28 -29.84 16.42 -6.30
N LYS A 29 -30.25 17.15 -7.35
CA LYS A 29 -29.71 18.48 -7.65
C LYS A 29 -30.00 19.49 -6.53
N VAL A 30 -31.16 19.40 -5.88
CA VAL A 30 -31.51 20.26 -4.74
C VAL A 30 -30.60 19.98 -3.54
N GLU A 31 -30.35 18.72 -3.20
CA GLU A 31 -29.45 18.36 -2.09
C GLU A 31 -27.99 18.71 -2.40
N GLU A 32 -27.54 18.53 -3.63
CA GLU A 32 -26.20 18.97 -4.07
C GLU A 32 -26.03 20.49 -3.97
N GLN A 33 -27.08 21.26 -4.28
CA GLN A 33 -27.04 22.71 -4.12
C GLN A 33 -26.90 23.13 -2.65
N LYS A 34 -27.63 22.47 -1.73
CA LYS A 34 -27.46 22.70 -0.28
C LYS A 34 -26.06 22.32 0.20
N ALA A 35 -25.49 21.25 -0.34
CA ALA A 35 -24.12 20.85 -0.03
C ALA A 35 -23.10 21.90 -0.49
N ALA A 36 -23.28 22.46 -1.68
CA ALA A 36 -22.44 23.53 -2.21
C ALA A 36 -22.53 24.80 -1.36
N ASP A 37 -23.73 25.17 -0.92
CA ASP A 37 -23.97 26.29 -0.01
C ASP A 37 -23.27 26.08 1.35
N TYR A 38 -23.33 24.85 1.90
CA TYR A 38 -22.63 24.47 3.13
C TYR A 38 -21.10 24.50 2.96
N GLY A 39 -20.61 24.05 1.81
CA GLY A 39 -19.19 23.99 1.50
C GLY A 39 -18.53 25.35 1.32
N ALA A 40 -19.28 26.36 0.87
CA ALA A 40 -18.79 27.71 0.54
C ALA A 40 -17.50 27.68 -0.30
N GLY A 41 -17.42 26.76 -1.28
CA GLY A 41 -16.27 26.55 -2.15
C GLY A 41 -15.22 25.53 -1.63
N SER A 42 -15.39 24.98 -0.43
CA SER A 42 -14.55 23.88 0.08
C SER A 42 -15.12 22.52 -0.31
N ILE A 43 -14.42 21.82 -1.21
CA ILE A 43 -14.77 20.47 -1.67
C ILE A 43 -14.90 19.49 -0.49
N ALA A 44 -14.02 19.58 0.51
CA ALA A 44 -14.00 18.67 1.65
C ALA A 44 -15.27 18.77 2.52
N LYS A 45 -15.75 19.99 2.76
CA LYS A 45 -16.98 20.24 3.54
C LYS A 45 -18.23 19.80 2.78
N GLU A 46 -18.25 20.03 1.47
CA GLU A 46 -19.31 19.57 0.59
C GLU A 46 -19.39 18.03 0.56
N THR A 47 -18.25 17.35 0.42
CA THR A 47 -18.20 15.88 0.47
C THR A 47 -18.63 15.33 1.83
N TYR A 48 -18.26 15.99 2.92
CA TYR A 48 -18.66 15.60 4.27
C TYR A 48 -20.18 15.69 4.47
N TYR A 49 -20.79 16.77 3.97
CA TYR A 49 -22.25 16.94 4.01
C TYR A 49 -22.95 15.83 3.21
N LEU A 50 -22.51 15.60 1.97
CA LEU A 50 -23.08 14.57 1.10
C LEU A 50 -22.96 13.16 1.66
N ASP A 51 -21.84 12.86 2.33
CA ASP A 51 -21.62 11.58 3.01
C ASP A 51 -22.58 11.41 4.21
N SER A 52 -22.77 12.48 4.98
CA SER A 52 -23.68 12.48 6.14
C SER A 52 -25.14 12.25 5.76
N ILE A 53 -25.58 12.74 4.60
CA ILE A 53 -26.96 12.60 4.13
C ILE A 53 -27.20 11.32 3.30
N LYS A 54 -26.15 10.53 3.01
CA LYS A 54 -26.23 9.37 2.11
C LYS A 54 -27.33 8.38 2.48
N HIS A 55 -27.50 8.13 3.78
CA HIS A 55 -28.49 7.20 4.33
C HIS A 55 -29.75 7.90 4.87
N VAL A 56 -29.86 9.21 4.69
CA VAL A 56 -31.02 9.99 5.11
C VAL A 56 -32.08 9.96 4.01
N VAL A 57 -33.34 9.77 4.41
CA VAL A 57 -34.48 9.85 3.51
C VAL A 57 -34.66 11.31 3.07
N VAL A 58 -34.53 11.54 1.76
CA VAL A 58 -34.66 12.88 1.15
C VAL A 58 -35.85 12.97 0.21
N TYR A 59 -36.44 11.83 -0.16
CA TYR A 59 -37.57 11.79 -1.07
C TYR A 59 -38.64 10.78 -0.64
N ASP A 60 -39.81 11.29 -0.28
CA ASP A 60 -40.97 10.50 0.09
C ASP A 60 -41.98 10.50 -1.06
N LEU A 61 -42.15 9.35 -1.71
CA LEU A 61 -43.08 9.21 -2.83
C LEU A 61 -44.22 8.27 -2.47
N PHE A 62 -45.26 8.79 -1.81
CA PHE A 62 -46.56 8.18 -1.42
C PHE A 62 -46.53 6.76 -0.80
N VAL A 63 -45.89 5.79 -1.44
CA VAL A 63 -45.75 4.38 -1.06
C VAL A 63 -44.30 4.03 -0.66
N ASN A 64 -43.28 4.70 -1.21
CA ASN A 64 -41.87 4.37 -0.98
C ASN A 64 -41.08 5.59 -0.48
N GLN A 65 -40.20 5.34 0.48
CA GLN A 65 -39.19 6.29 0.95
C GLN A 65 -37.88 6.00 0.25
N TYR A 66 -37.21 7.05 -0.23
CA TYR A 66 -35.93 6.94 -0.91
C TYR A 66 -34.86 7.75 -0.19
N THR A 67 -33.74 7.10 0.10
CA THR A 67 -32.54 7.74 0.64
C THR A 67 -31.82 8.56 -0.43
N TYR A 68 -30.95 9.49 -0.01
CA TYR A 68 -30.13 10.25 -0.96
C TYR A 68 -29.29 9.33 -1.87
N GLY A 69 -28.70 8.26 -1.31
CA GLY A 69 -27.95 7.26 -2.07
C GLY A 69 -28.80 6.60 -3.17
N GLU A 70 -30.00 6.13 -2.83
CA GLU A 70 -30.90 5.50 -3.80
C GLU A 70 -31.41 6.47 -4.88
N CYS A 71 -31.68 7.73 -4.49
CA CYS A 71 -32.02 8.78 -5.43
C CYS A 71 -30.86 9.06 -6.40
N LYS A 72 -29.62 9.00 -5.91
CA LYS A 72 -28.41 9.22 -6.72
C LYS A 72 -28.17 8.09 -7.72
N GLU A 73 -28.41 6.84 -7.31
CA GLU A 73 -28.31 5.67 -8.20
C GLU A 73 -29.37 5.67 -9.31
N ARG A 74 -30.56 6.20 -9.01
CA ARG A 74 -31.68 6.32 -9.97
C ARG A 74 -31.64 7.60 -10.82
N GLU A 75 -30.66 8.47 -10.58
CA GLU A 75 -30.46 9.68 -11.37
C GLU A 75 -30.15 9.31 -12.83
N ILE A 76 -30.65 10.13 -13.76
CA ILE A 76 -30.32 9.98 -15.19
C ILE A 76 -28.80 10.15 -15.40
N ASN A 77 -28.21 9.24 -16.18
CA ASN A 77 -26.81 9.32 -16.61
C ASN A 77 -26.64 10.52 -17.54
N LEU A 78 -26.25 11.65 -16.97
CA LEU A 78 -26.00 12.88 -17.71
C LEU A 78 -24.71 12.82 -18.56
N GLY A 79 -23.86 11.80 -18.35
CA GLY A 79 -22.61 11.62 -19.09
C GLY A 79 -21.56 12.70 -18.80
N LEU A 80 -20.39 12.57 -19.42
CA LEU A 80 -19.28 13.50 -19.24
C LEU A 80 -19.60 14.92 -19.74
N ASP A 81 -20.35 15.03 -20.83
CA ASP A 81 -20.63 16.31 -21.48
C ASP A 81 -21.51 17.23 -20.60
N LEU A 82 -22.52 16.66 -19.93
CA LEU A 82 -23.47 17.44 -19.13
C LEU A 82 -23.08 17.55 -17.65
N LYS A 83 -22.43 16.54 -17.06
CA LYS A 83 -21.95 16.60 -15.66
C LYS A 83 -20.53 17.13 -15.52
N GLY A 84 -19.75 17.19 -16.60
CA GLY A 84 -18.30 17.37 -16.52
C GLY A 84 -17.61 16.18 -15.86
N GLY A 85 -16.29 16.18 -15.83
CA GLY A 85 -15.50 15.10 -15.23
C GLY A 85 -14.17 14.85 -15.91
N MET A 86 -13.75 13.59 -15.95
CA MET A 86 -12.44 13.18 -16.48
C MET A 86 -12.59 12.01 -17.46
N ASN A 87 -11.89 12.10 -18.60
CA ASN A 87 -11.69 10.98 -19.53
C ASN A 87 -10.20 10.60 -19.50
N VAL A 88 -9.91 9.32 -19.28
CA VAL A 88 -8.55 8.78 -19.21
C VAL A 88 -8.47 7.51 -20.04
N THR A 89 -7.40 7.36 -20.79
CA THR A 89 -7.01 6.08 -21.39
C THR A 89 -5.81 5.54 -20.62
N LEU A 90 -5.94 4.33 -20.10
CA LEU A 90 -4.85 3.61 -19.44
C LEU A 90 -4.40 2.45 -20.32
N GLU A 91 -3.12 2.10 -20.25
CA GLU A 91 -2.54 0.98 -20.97
C GLU A 91 -1.77 0.10 -19.98
N VAL A 92 -1.99 -1.20 -20.07
CA VAL A 92 -1.27 -2.21 -19.29
C VAL A 92 0.08 -2.45 -19.96
N SER A 93 1.15 -2.32 -19.19
CA SER A 93 2.51 -2.52 -19.68
C SER A 93 2.79 -4.02 -19.84
N VAL A 94 2.64 -4.53 -21.06
CA VAL A 94 2.99 -5.93 -21.40
C VAL A 94 4.47 -6.21 -21.12
N ILE A 95 5.33 -5.20 -21.26
CA ILE A 95 6.75 -5.26 -20.94
C ILE A 95 6.97 -5.65 -19.48
N ASP A 96 6.21 -5.03 -18.56
CA ASP A 96 6.36 -5.28 -17.13
C ASP A 96 5.82 -6.67 -16.76
N VAL A 97 4.79 -7.16 -17.46
CA VAL A 97 4.30 -8.54 -17.31
C VAL A 97 5.37 -9.55 -17.73
N ILE A 98 5.99 -9.34 -18.91
CA ILE A 98 7.07 -10.22 -19.39
C ILE A 98 8.25 -10.20 -18.43
N LYS A 99 8.63 -9.01 -17.90
CA LYS A 99 9.69 -8.92 -16.88
C LYS A 99 9.31 -9.61 -15.58
N SER A 100 8.06 -9.51 -15.12
CA SER A 100 7.65 -10.16 -13.87
C SER A 100 7.64 -11.68 -13.98
N LEU A 101 7.37 -12.22 -15.17
CA LEU A 101 7.39 -13.67 -15.43
C LEU A 101 8.81 -14.23 -15.58
N ALA A 102 9.79 -13.37 -15.86
CA ALA A 102 11.17 -13.80 -16.04
C ALA A 102 11.80 -14.24 -14.70
N ALA A 103 12.55 -15.34 -14.74
CA ALA A 103 13.30 -15.85 -13.60
C ALA A 103 14.41 -14.89 -13.14
N ASP A 104 15.01 -14.17 -14.09
CA ASP A 104 15.95 -13.08 -13.85
C ASP A 104 15.52 -11.83 -14.63
N GLN A 105 15.12 -10.80 -13.89
CA GLN A 105 14.63 -9.54 -14.47
C GLN A 105 15.77 -8.67 -15.03
N GLU A 106 17.01 -8.93 -14.63
CA GLU A 106 18.19 -8.16 -14.99
C GLU A 106 19.06 -8.84 -16.06
N ASP A 107 18.59 -9.96 -16.63
CA ASP A 107 19.31 -10.63 -17.70
C ASP A 107 19.53 -9.68 -18.90
N THR A 108 20.80 -9.53 -19.28
CA THR A 108 21.22 -8.68 -20.39
C THR A 108 20.59 -9.11 -21.71
N LEU A 109 20.36 -10.42 -21.93
CA LEU A 109 19.74 -10.90 -23.17
C LEU A 109 18.24 -10.58 -23.20
N LEU A 110 17.54 -10.76 -22.08
CA LEU A 110 16.13 -10.40 -21.94
C LEU A 110 15.93 -8.89 -22.18
N LEU A 111 16.73 -8.04 -21.54
CA LEU A 111 16.65 -6.59 -21.70
C LEU A 111 16.92 -6.14 -23.13
N LYS A 112 17.90 -6.75 -23.83
CA LYS A 112 18.14 -6.51 -25.26
C LYS A 112 16.97 -6.94 -26.13
N THR A 113 16.35 -8.08 -25.81
CA THR A 113 15.18 -8.60 -26.52
C THR A 113 13.99 -7.66 -26.37
N ILE A 114 13.70 -7.22 -25.14
CA ILE A 114 12.66 -6.23 -24.84
C ILE A 114 12.92 -4.92 -25.59
N ALA A 115 14.15 -4.40 -25.54
CA ALA A 115 14.51 -3.16 -26.24
C ALA A 115 14.27 -3.29 -27.75
N ARG A 116 14.68 -4.41 -28.34
CA ARG A 116 14.49 -4.69 -29.77
C ARG A 116 13.02 -4.85 -30.14
N ALA A 117 12.24 -5.57 -29.33
CA ALA A 117 10.81 -5.74 -29.52
C ALA A 117 10.08 -4.39 -29.47
N SER A 118 10.47 -3.51 -28.53
CA SER A 118 9.91 -2.16 -28.43
C SER A 118 10.26 -1.28 -29.64
N GLU A 119 11.46 -1.39 -30.21
CA GLU A 119 11.80 -0.72 -31.48
C GLU A 119 10.92 -1.23 -32.64
N MET A 120 10.68 -2.54 -32.70
CA MET A 120 9.82 -3.15 -33.72
C MET A 120 8.35 -2.71 -33.56
N GLN A 121 7.87 -2.58 -32.32
CA GLN A 121 6.52 -2.08 -32.01
C GLN A 121 6.34 -0.61 -32.43
N MET A 122 7.39 0.20 -32.47
CA MET A 122 7.28 1.57 -33.02
C MET A 122 7.04 1.58 -34.53
N GLN A 123 7.38 0.50 -35.23
CA GLN A 123 7.29 0.38 -36.68
C GLN A 123 6.12 -0.51 -37.15
N SER A 124 5.56 -1.34 -36.26
CA SER A 124 4.47 -2.27 -36.53
C SER A 124 3.26 -2.04 -35.61
N GLN A 125 2.09 -2.52 -36.04
CA GLN A 125 0.89 -2.63 -35.19
C GLN A 125 0.65 -4.04 -34.67
N ASP A 126 1.60 -4.96 -34.89
CA ASP A 126 1.49 -6.34 -34.43
C ASP A 126 1.52 -6.45 -32.89
N ASP A 127 1.02 -7.58 -32.40
CA ASP A 127 1.00 -7.92 -30.99
C ASP A 127 2.42 -7.96 -30.38
N TYR A 128 2.58 -7.38 -29.19
CA TYR A 128 3.89 -7.23 -28.55
C TYR A 128 4.56 -8.58 -28.28
N VAL A 129 3.79 -9.59 -27.83
CA VAL A 129 4.34 -10.93 -27.54
C VAL A 129 4.88 -11.57 -28.81
N THR A 130 4.20 -11.36 -29.94
CA THR A 130 4.66 -11.84 -31.25
C THR A 130 5.96 -11.16 -31.68
N LEU A 131 6.03 -9.83 -31.57
CA LEU A 131 7.24 -9.05 -31.84
C LEU A 131 8.40 -9.43 -30.91
N PHE A 132 8.10 -9.77 -29.66
CA PHE A 132 9.08 -10.24 -28.68
C PHE A 132 9.70 -11.59 -29.10
N GLY A 133 8.88 -12.53 -29.57
CA GLY A 133 9.37 -13.79 -30.14
C GLY A 133 10.28 -13.59 -31.37
N GLU A 134 9.89 -12.70 -32.27
CA GLU A 134 10.70 -12.35 -33.45
C GLU A 134 12.02 -11.68 -33.08
N ALA A 135 11.98 -10.74 -32.13
CA ALA A 135 13.17 -10.07 -31.60
C ALA A 135 14.13 -11.07 -30.97
N PHE A 136 13.61 -12.04 -30.21
CA PHE A 136 14.41 -13.09 -29.60
C PHE A 136 15.07 -13.97 -30.67
N GLN A 137 14.32 -14.37 -31.70
CA GLN A 137 14.86 -15.21 -32.77
C GLN A 137 15.93 -14.49 -33.61
N GLN A 138 15.85 -13.17 -33.76
CA GLN A 138 16.90 -12.37 -34.40
C GLN A 138 18.20 -12.33 -33.58
N LEU A 139 18.08 -12.24 -32.25
CA LEU A 139 19.23 -12.16 -31.34
C LEU A 139 19.86 -13.54 -31.08
N GLN A 140 19.03 -14.57 -30.95
CA GLN A 140 19.46 -15.93 -30.68
C GLN A 140 18.65 -16.95 -31.52
N PRO A 141 19.05 -17.21 -32.78
CA PRO A 141 18.32 -18.10 -33.69
C PRO A 141 18.16 -19.55 -33.20
N ASN A 142 19.09 -20.02 -32.37
CA ASN A 142 19.08 -21.37 -31.79
C ASN A 142 18.77 -21.35 -30.28
N GLY A 143 18.22 -20.26 -29.77
CA GLY A 143 17.89 -20.09 -28.35
C GLY A 143 16.54 -20.70 -28.00
N ASN A 144 16.42 -21.17 -26.76
CA ASN A 144 15.12 -21.50 -26.18
C ASN A 144 14.63 -20.32 -25.33
N LEU A 145 13.46 -19.79 -25.67
CA LEU A 145 12.81 -18.71 -24.95
C LEU A 145 12.38 -19.13 -23.54
N ALA A 146 12.08 -20.42 -23.35
CA ALA A 146 11.71 -21.00 -22.05
C ALA A 146 12.82 -20.83 -20.99
N TYR A 147 14.07 -20.58 -21.40
CA TYR A 147 15.16 -20.31 -20.47
C TYR A 147 14.88 -19.10 -19.58
N PHE A 148 14.23 -18.03 -20.09
CA PHE A 148 13.94 -16.86 -19.26
C PHE A 148 12.77 -17.09 -18.31
N PHE A 149 11.81 -17.93 -18.68
CA PHE A 149 10.54 -18.06 -17.97
C PHE A 149 10.42 -19.32 -17.11
N SER A 150 11.49 -20.13 -17.05
CA SER A 150 11.57 -21.34 -16.20
C SER A 150 11.92 -20.98 -14.75
N SER A 151 11.07 -20.14 -14.13
CA SER A 151 11.17 -19.75 -12.72
C SER A 151 10.53 -20.80 -11.80
N ARG A 152 10.76 -20.69 -10.48
CA ARG A 152 10.06 -21.53 -9.49
C ARG A 152 8.56 -21.26 -9.47
N GLU A 153 8.14 -20.06 -9.83
CA GLU A 153 6.75 -19.61 -9.81
C GLU A 153 5.97 -20.20 -10.99
N ASN A 154 6.62 -20.36 -12.15
CA ASN A 154 6.00 -20.90 -13.37
C ASN A 154 6.12 -22.43 -13.48
N LYS A 155 6.48 -23.09 -12.37
CA LYS A 155 6.78 -24.52 -12.36
C LYS A 155 5.53 -25.35 -12.65
N GLY A 156 5.56 -26.08 -13.76
CA GLY A 156 4.44 -26.92 -14.23
C GLY A 156 3.74 -26.37 -15.47
N GLU A 157 4.00 -25.10 -15.82
CA GLU A 157 3.48 -24.46 -17.03
C GLU A 157 4.58 -24.24 -18.07
N ILE A 158 5.79 -23.85 -17.65
CA ILE A 158 6.99 -23.81 -18.51
C ILE A 158 8.15 -24.59 -17.89
N ASP A 159 8.72 -25.49 -18.68
CA ASP A 159 9.98 -26.18 -18.42
C ASP A 159 11.08 -25.79 -19.42
N PHE A 160 12.35 -26.07 -19.10
CA PHE A 160 13.50 -25.81 -19.99
C PHE A 160 13.44 -26.52 -21.36
N ASN A 161 12.59 -27.54 -21.51
CA ASN A 161 12.41 -28.30 -22.75
C ASN A 161 11.21 -27.83 -23.59
N THR A 162 10.46 -26.84 -23.09
CA THR A 162 9.29 -26.27 -23.78
C THR A 162 9.73 -25.63 -25.09
N THR A 163 8.88 -25.70 -26.12
CA THR A 163 9.16 -25.07 -27.41
C THR A 163 9.00 -23.55 -27.35
N ASN A 164 9.58 -22.82 -28.31
CA ASN A 164 9.45 -21.37 -28.35
C ASN A 164 8.00 -20.95 -28.61
N GLU A 165 7.26 -21.72 -29.40
CA GLU A 165 5.84 -21.48 -29.70
C GLU A 165 4.97 -21.61 -28.44
N GLU A 166 5.16 -22.68 -27.65
CA GLU A 166 4.46 -22.88 -26.38
C GLU A 166 4.83 -21.79 -25.36
N ALA A 167 6.10 -21.37 -25.30
CA ALA A 167 6.52 -20.27 -24.44
C ALA A 167 5.85 -18.94 -24.81
N LEU A 168 5.66 -18.67 -26.12
CA LEU A 168 4.92 -17.49 -26.57
C LEU A 168 3.42 -17.59 -26.26
N GLU A 169 2.82 -18.77 -26.34
CA GLU A 169 1.42 -18.99 -25.95
C GLU A 169 1.21 -18.72 -24.45
N PHE A 170 2.08 -19.26 -23.59
CA PHE A 170 2.09 -18.97 -22.16
C PHE A 170 2.19 -17.46 -21.87
N LEU A 171 3.09 -16.75 -22.57
CA LEU A 171 3.22 -15.30 -22.40
C LEU A 171 1.95 -14.55 -22.82
N ARG A 172 1.25 -15.01 -23.87
CA ARG A 172 -0.02 -14.40 -24.29
C ARG A 172 -1.11 -14.64 -23.26
N GLU A 173 -1.24 -15.86 -22.74
CA GLU A 173 -2.23 -16.20 -21.73
C GLU A 173 -2.02 -15.38 -20.45
N ASN A 174 -0.79 -15.34 -19.93
CA ASN A 174 -0.46 -14.53 -18.75
C ASN A 174 -0.64 -13.02 -18.99
N THR A 175 -0.39 -12.55 -20.21
CA THR A 175 -0.62 -11.14 -20.56
C THR A 175 -2.11 -10.82 -20.58
N ASP A 176 -2.93 -11.68 -21.19
CA ASP A 176 -4.38 -11.51 -21.24
C ASP A 176 -4.96 -11.58 -19.80
N GLU A 177 -4.51 -12.50 -18.96
CA GLU A 177 -4.89 -12.57 -17.54
C GLU A 177 -4.48 -11.32 -16.75
N ALA A 178 -3.27 -10.81 -16.97
CA ALA A 178 -2.81 -9.57 -16.34
C ALA A 178 -3.66 -8.34 -16.78
N ILE A 179 -4.12 -8.32 -18.03
CA ILE A 179 -5.03 -7.27 -18.54
C ILE A 179 -6.39 -7.35 -17.86
N ASP A 180 -6.97 -8.55 -17.76
CA ASP A 180 -8.26 -8.78 -17.10
C ASP A 180 -8.19 -8.44 -15.61
N GLY A 181 -7.13 -8.87 -14.92
CA GLY A 181 -6.88 -8.51 -13.53
C GLY A 181 -6.70 -7.00 -13.33
N ALA A 182 -6.02 -6.31 -14.25
CA ALA A 182 -5.90 -4.85 -14.21
C ALA A 182 -7.26 -4.16 -14.37
N PHE A 183 -8.14 -4.66 -15.24
CA PHE A 183 -9.49 -4.16 -15.41
C PHE A 183 -10.33 -4.30 -14.13
N GLU A 184 -10.27 -5.45 -13.47
CA GLU A 184 -10.96 -5.69 -12.20
C GLU A 184 -10.46 -4.74 -11.09
N VAL A 185 -9.14 -4.61 -10.96
CA VAL A 185 -8.52 -3.72 -9.96
C VAL A 185 -8.89 -2.25 -10.21
N ILE A 186 -8.87 -1.79 -11.47
CA ILE A 186 -9.26 -0.43 -11.82
C ILE A 186 -10.74 -0.20 -11.49
N SER A 187 -11.61 -1.15 -11.82
CA SER A 187 -13.05 -1.08 -11.52
C SER A 187 -13.29 -0.95 -10.01
N ALA A 188 -12.69 -1.84 -9.22
CA ALA A 188 -12.79 -1.83 -7.76
C ALA A 188 -12.22 -0.55 -7.11
N ARG A 189 -11.22 0.09 -7.74
CA ARG A 189 -10.70 1.39 -7.29
C ARG A 189 -11.67 2.52 -7.59
N ILE A 190 -12.28 2.51 -8.77
CA ILE A 190 -13.21 3.55 -9.21
C ILE A 190 -14.46 3.58 -8.32
N ASP A 191 -14.95 2.42 -7.91
CA ASP A 191 -16.12 2.29 -7.01
C ASP A 191 -15.93 3.07 -5.68
N LYS A 192 -14.69 3.26 -5.24
CA LYS A 192 -14.37 3.99 -4.00
C LYS A 192 -14.43 5.51 -4.14
N PHE A 193 -14.57 6.07 -5.35
CA PHE A 193 -14.58 7.52 -5.58
C PHE A 193 -15.93 8.19 -5.43
N GLY A 194 -16.99 7.43 -5.17
CA GLY A 194 -18.34 7.98 -5.06
C GLY A 194 -18.82 8.63 -6.37
N VAL A 195 -18.26 8.19 -7.50
CA VAL A 195 -18.75 8.59 -8.83
C VAL A 195 -20.04 7.82 -9.11
N SER A 196 -21.07 8.53 -9.57
CA SER A 196 -22.41 7.94 -9.63
C SER A 196 -22.60 6.92 -10.74
N GLN A 197 -21.75 6.93 -11.78
CA GLN A 197 -21.76 5.96 -12.89
C GLN A 197 -20.44 6.04 -13.67
N PRO A 198 -19.40 5.27 -13.30
CA PRO A 198 -18.20 5.18 -14.13
C PRO A 198 -18.50 4.35 -15.38
N LYS A 199 -17.90 4.72 -16.51
CA LYS A 199 -17.92 3.92 -17.74
C LYS A 199 -16.51 3.47 -18.06
N ILE A 200 -16.30 2.16 -18.03
CA ILE A 200 -15.02 1.51 -18.24
C ILE A 200 -15.19 0.59 -19.45
N VAL A 201 -14.44 0.85 -20.52
CA VAL A 201 -14.56 0.13 -21.79
C VAL A 201 -13.18 -0.31 -22.25
N PRO A 202 -12.92 -1.62 -22.44
CA PRO A 202 -11.70 -2.06 -23.11
C PRO A 202 -11.72 -1.59 -24.58
N LEU A 203 -10.59 -1.09 -25.07
CA LEU A 203 -10.45 -0.64 -26.46
C LEU A 203 -10.16 -1.82 -27.39
N GLU A 204 -10.35 -1.61 -28.70
CA GLU A 204 -10.05 -2.63 -29.73
C GLU A 204 -8.58 -3.04 -29.74
N THR A 205 -7.67 -2.14 -29.34
CA THR A 205 -6.28 -2.51 -29.07
C THR A 205 -6.18 -3.19 -27.71
N LYS A 206 -5.68 -4.44 -27.72
CA LYS A 206 -5.40 -5.21 -26.50
C LYS A 206 -4.60 -4.39 -25.48
N GLY A 207 -4.98 -4.52 -24.21
CA GLY A 207 -4.28 -3.89 -23.09
C GLY A 207 -4.59 -2.40 -22.86
N ARG A 208 -5.48 -1.76 -23.64
CA ARG A 208 -5.90 -0.38 -23.38
C ARG A 208 -7.34 -0.30 -22.87
N ILE A 209 -7.55 0.56 -21.88
CA ILE A 209 -8.82 0.73 -21.19
C ILE A 209 -9.21 2.22 -21.23
N LEU A 210 -10.39 2.51 -21.78
CA LEU A 210 -11.02 3.82 -21.75
C LEU A 210 -11.86 3.96 -20.49
N ILE A 211 -11.63 5.03 -19.74
CA ILE A 211 -12.30 5.31 -18.47
C ILE A 211 -12.90 6.70 -18.53
N GLU A 212 -14.22 6.76 -18.41
CA GLU A 212 -14.99 8.00 -18.28
C GLU A 212 -15.58 8.09 -16.87
N LEU A 213 -15.17 9.12 -16.13
CA LEU A 213 -15.62 9.37 -14.75
C LEU A 213 -16.42 10.69 -14.70
N PRO A 214 -17.75 10.64 -14.86
CA PRO A 214 -18.60 11.82 -14.77
C PRO A 214 -18.74 12.27 -13.29
N GLY A 215 -18.73 13.58 -13.07
CA GLY A 215 -18.93 14.16 -11.73
C GLY A 215 -17.74 14.03 -10.77
N VAL A 216 -16.54 13.71 -11.27
CA VAL A 216 -15.31 13.74 -10.46
C VAL A 216 -15.00 15.17 -10.03
N LYS A 217 -15.00 15.44 -8.73
CA LYS A 217 -14.70 16.76 -8.16
C LYS A 217 -13.21 17.13 -8.21
N ASP A 218 -12.32 16.14 -8.08
CA ASP A 218 -10.86 16.33 -8.11
C ASP A 218 -10.19 15.36 -9.11
N PRO A 219 -9.96 15.80 -10.36
CA PRO A 219 -9.29 14.99 -11.38
C PRO A 219 -7.83 14.65 -11.03
N ALA A 220 -7.12 15.53 -10.32
CA ALA A 220 -5.72 15.31 -9.98
C ALA A 220 -5.58 14.16 -8.96
N ARG A 221 -6.46 14.13 -7.95
CA ARG A 221 -6.54 13.02 -6.99
C ARG A 221 -6.97 11.72 -7.65
N ALA A 222 -7.98 11.76 -8.52
CA ALA A 222 -8.43 10.58 -9.25
C ALA A 222 -7.30 10.01 -10.12
N LYS A 223 -6.60 10.86 -10.88
CA LYS A 223 -5.41 10.47 -11.66
C LYS A 223 -4.34 9.83 -10.78
N LYS A 224 -3.97 10.44 -9.64
CA LYS A 224 -2.92 9.91 -8.76
C LYS A 224 -3.20 8.50 -8.28
N ILE A 225 -4.46 8.17 -7.98
CA ILE A 225 -4.85 6.85 -7.47
C ILE A 225 -5.04 5.82 -8.59
N LEU A 226 -5.54 6.24 -9.76
CA LEU A 226 -5.56 5.39 -10.94
C LEU A 226 -4.14 5.01 -11.38
N GLN A 227 -3.17 5.93 -11.24
CA GLN A 227 -1.76 5.69 -11.54
C GLN A 227 -0.99 4.97 -10.43
N SER A 228 -1.45 5.00 -9.17
CA SER A 228 -0.69 4.41 -8.08
C SER A 228 -0.68 2.88 -8.18
N THR A 229 0.51 2.29 -8.21
CA THR A 229 0.68 0.84 -8.08
C THR A 229 0.45 0.46 -6.62
N ALA A 230 -0.61 -0.30 -6.34
CA ALA A 230 -0.89 -0.79 -5.00
C ALA A 230 -0.14 -2.10 -4.78
N LYS A 231 1.15 -2.01 -4.44
CA LYS A 231 1.95 -3.18 -4.04
C LYS A 231 1.66 -3.47 -2.56
N LEU A 232 0.94 -4.57 -2.29
CA LEU A 232 0.74 -5.06 -0.93
C LEU A 232 1.84 -6.06 -0.61
N GLU A 233 2.71 -5.71 0.33
CA GLU A 233 3.76 -6.59 0.82
C GLU A 233 3.53 -6.93 2.28
N PHE A 234 3.64 -8.21 2.59
CA PHE A 234 3.60 -8.68 3.97
C PHE A 234 5.03 -8.78 4.48
N TRP A 235 5.36 -7.94 5.45
CA TRP A 235 6.64 -7.95 6.12
C TRP A 235 6.48 -8.62 7.48
N VAL A 236 7.43 -9.47 7.85
CA VAL A 236 7.51 -9.97 9.23
C VAL A 236 8.04 -8.82 10.09
N CYS A 237 7.23 -8.39 11.04
CA CYS A 237 7.62 -7.36 12.00
C CYS A 237 8.06 -8.00 13.31
N TYR A 238 9.09 -7.42 13.94
CA TYR A 238 9.48 -7.78 15.30
C TYR A 238 8.59 -7.07 16.32
N ASN A 239 8.34 -7.73 17.45
CA ASN A 239 7.63 -7.08 18.54
C ASN A 239 8.56 -6.06 19.22
N ASN A 240 8.03 -4.90 19.64
CA ASN A 240 8.81 -3.89 20.36
C ASN A 240 9.59 -4.47 21.55
N ARG A 241 9.06 -5.46 22.25
CA ARG A 241 9.73 -6.13 23.38
C ARG A 241 11.00 -6.89 22.96
N GLU A 242 10.98 -7.53 21.79
CA GLU A 242 12.13 -8.27 21.26
C GLU A 242 13.25 -7.31 20.87
N VAL A 243 12.88 -6.22 20.17
CA VAL A 243 13.82 -5.18 19.74
C VAL A 243 14.42 -4.43 20.93
N TYR A 244 13.61 -4.11 21.95
CA TYR A 244 14.07 -3.41 23.15
C TYR A 244 15.16 -4.18 23.88
N ASN A 245 14.91 -5.46 24.16
CA ASN A 245 15.85 -6.28 24.93
C ASN A 245 17.09 -6.69 24.14
N GLN A 246 16.94 -7.03 22.86
CA GLN A 246 18.03 -7.58 22.07
C GLN A 246 18.92 -6.51 21.42
N ILE A 247 18.36 -5.32 21.11
CA ILE A 247 19.05 -4.29 20.33
C ILE A 247 19.26 -3.03 21.16
N PHE A 248 18.21 -2.47 21.75
CA PHE A 248 18.32 -1.16 22.39
C PHE A 248 19.13 -1.19 23.70
N ILE A 249 18.92 -2.17 24.58
CA ILE A 249 19.69 -2.26 25.85
C ILE A 249 21.20 -2.45 25.62
N PRO A 250 21.67 -3.37 24.75
CA PRO A 250 23.10 -3.53 24.51
C PRO A 250 23.75 -2.30 23.87
N ILE A 251 23.08 -1.65 22.92
CA ILE A 251 23.60 -0.44 22.25
C ILE A 251 23.69 0.71 23.25
N ASP A 252 22.66 0.90 24.07
CA ASP A 252 22.61 1.96 25.08
C ASP A 252 23.73 1.78 26.12
N LYS A 253 23.97 0.54 26.58
CA LYS A 253 25.11 0.20 27.44
C LYS A 253 26.46 0.50 26.77
N LYS A 254 26.64 0.10 25.50
CA LYS A 254 27.87 0.38 24.75
C LYS A 254 28.10 1.88 24.55
N LEU A 255 27.04 2.64 24.30
CA LEU A 255 27.12 4.09 24.15
C LEU A 255 27.50 4.76 25.47
N ALA A 256 26.96 4.29 26.60
CA ALA A 256 27.35 4.77 27.92
C ALA A 256 28.82 4.44 28.26
N GLU A 257 29.32 3.26 27.86
CA GLU A 257 30.74 2.90 27.98
C GLU A 257 31.63 3.86 27.17
N ILE A 258 31.27 4.17 25.92
CA ILE A 258 32.01 5.09 25.05
C ILE A 258 32.01 6.50 25.64
N GLN A 259 30.86 7.03 26.07
CA GLN A 259 30.77 8.37 26.66
C GLN A 259 31.58 8.49 27.96
N LYS A 260 31.63 7.42 28.76
CA LYS A 260 32.49 7.38 29.96
C LYS A 260 33.97 7.37 29.60
N ALA A 261 34.36 6.60 28.58
CA ALA A 261 35.74 6.59 28.10
C ALA A 261 36.16 7.95 27.52
N GLU A 262 35.29 8.60 26.74
CA GLU A 262 35.50 9.96 26.23
C GLU A 262 35.62 11.00 27.36
N ALA A 263 34.81 10.89 28.41
CA ALA A 263 34.90 11.77 29.58
C ALA A 263 36.22 11.58 30.35
N GLN A 264 36.71 10.34 30.49
CA GLN A 264 37.99 10.04 31.12
C GLN A 264 39.19 10.54 30.30
N LEU A 265 39.07 10.57 28.97
CA LEU A 265 40.08 11.15 28.08
C LEU A 265 40.04 12.70 28.05
N ALA A 266 38.95 13.30 28.53
CA ALA A 266 38.73 14.75 28.56
C ALA A 266 39.08 15.41 29.91
N GLU A 267 39.38 14.64 30.95
CA GLU A 267 39.93 15.20 32.20
C GLU A 267 41.42 15.54 32.00
N PRO A 268 41.89 16.76 32.33
CA PRO A 268 43.28 17.13 32.19
C PRO A 268 44.11 16.54 33.34
N ASP A 269 45.06 15.66 33.00
CA ASP A 269 46.10 15.23 33.94
C ASP A 269 46.78 16.47 34.57
N THR A 270 46.57 16.67 35.86
CA THR A 270 47.32 17.61 36.69
C THR A 270 47.87 16.86 37.90
N ASP A 271 48.84 15.96 37.69
CA ASP A 271 50.17 16.01 38.32
C ASP A 271 51.00 14.79 37.85
N GLY A 272 52.25 15.05 37.49
CA GLY A 272 53.08 14.11 36.72
C GLY A 272 53.61 12.89 37.48
N ASP A 273 53.66 11.76 36.77
CA ASP A 273 54.85 10.90 36.69
C ASP A 273 54.74 10.01 35.44
N SER A 274 55.62 10.23 34.45
CA SER A 274 55.60 9.52 33.19
C SER A 274 56.35 8.20 33.29
N THR A 275 55.72 7.14 33.78
CA THR A 275 56.12 5.76 33.42
C THR A 275 54.99 4.76 33.71
N LYS A 276 54.29 4.33 32.64
CA LYS A 276 53.71 2.99 32.41
C LYS A 276 52.55 3.07 31.41
N VAL A 277 52.89 3.39 30.17
CA VAL A 277 52.01 3.17 29.00
C VAL A 277 52.73 2.22 28.07
N GLU A 278 52.97 0.98 28.52
CA GLU A 278 53.47 -0.09 27.66
C GLU A 278 52.70 -1.42 27.78
N ASP A 279 51.71 -1.56 28.67
CA ASP A 279 51.09 -2.88 28.93
C ASP A 279 49.62 -3.05 28.47
N LEU A 280 49.06 -2.15 27.64
CA LEU A 280 47.66 -2.27 27.21
C LEU A 280 47.43 -2.43 25.69
N PHE A 281 48.44 -2.87 24.95
CA PHE A 281 48.26 -3.34 23.57
C PHE A 281 48.79 -4.76 23.39
N THR A 282 48.25 -5.71 24.17
CA THR A 282 48.17 -7.10 23.68
C THR A 282 46.91 -7.20 22.82
N VAL A 283 47.13 -7.12 21.51
CA VAL A 283 46.18 -7.53 20.48
C VAL A 283 45.75 -8.97 20.77
N VAL A 284 44.50 -9.16 21.20
CA VAL A 284 43.86 -10.48 21.10
C VAL A 284 43.28 -10.57 19.70
N GLU A 285 44.00 -11.26 18.81
CA GLU A 285 43.48 -11.65 17.50
C GLU A 285 42.25 -12.55 17.67
N PRO A 286 41.23 -12.44 16.79
CA PRO A 286 40.06 -13.30 16.87
C PRO A 286 40.43 -14.71 16.40
N ASP A 287 40.43 -15.66 17.33
CA ASP A 287 40.58 -17.08 17.01
C ASP A 287 39.40 -17.54 16.15
N THR A 288 39.73 -18.06 14.97
CA THR A 288 38.80 -18.62 13.99
C THR A 288 38.90 -20.12 14.09
N ASN A 289 37.94 -20.76 14.78
CA ASN A 289 37.73 -22.19 14.58
C ASN A 289 36.25 -22.58 14.71
N PRO A 290 35.64 -23.17 13.66
CA PRO A 290 34.28 -23.67 13.69
C PRO A 290 34.24 -25.14 14.14
N GLY A 291 33.42 -25.45 15.14
CA GLY A 291 32.94 -26.81 15.41
C GLY A 291 33.17 -27.32 16.84
N ALA A 292 32.07 -27.49 17.57
CA ALA A 292 31.71 -28.68 18.38
C ALA A 292 30.64 -28.32 19.44
N ASP A 293 29.44 -28.81 19.20
CA ASP A 293 28.47 -29.43 20.13
C ASP A 293 28.23 -28.88 21.56
N SER A 294 26.99 -28.40 21.76
CA SER A 294 25.97 -28.70 22.83
C SER A 294 26.38 -29.39 24.15
N PRO A 295 25.49 -29.48 25.19
CA PRO A 295 24.28 -28.72 25.56
C PRO A 295 24.28 -28.33 27.07
N LEU A 296 23.34 -27.49 27.55
CA LEU A 296 22.84 -27.67 28.92
C LEU A 296 21.43 -27.10 29.10
N VAL A 297 20.47 -27.99 28.96
CA VAL A 297 19.15 -27.89 29.59
C VAL A 297 19.31 -28.02 31.11
N ALA A 298 18.69 -27.12 31.87
CA ALA A 298 18.27 -27.42 33.24
C ALA A 298 17.02 -26.58 33.59
N SER A 299 15.89 -27.28 33.57
CA SER A 299 14.58 -26.96 34.14
C SER A 299 14.62 -26.53 35.61
N VAL A 300 13.77 -25.60 36.04
CA VAL A 300 13.10 -25.66 37.36
C VAL A 300 11.68 -25.07 37.27
N ASP A 301 10.69 -25.91 37.54
CA ASP A 301 9.27 -25.63 37.80
C ASP A 301 9.04 -24.90 39.16
N GLY A 302 8.16 -23.87 39.15
CA GLY A 302 7.34 -23.16 40.19
C GLY A 302 7.66 -23.14 41.72
N PRO A 303 6.83 -22.46 42.57
CA PRO A 303 5.91 -21.32 42.37
C PRO A 303 6.21 -20.11 43.31
N ASP A 304 5.44 -19.03 43.14
CA ASP A 304 5.40 -17.77 43.91
C ASP A 304 5.56 -17.88 45.44
N THR A 305 6.26 -16.89 46.04
CA THR A 305 5.82 -16.03 47.17
C THR A 305 7.04 -15.40 47.85
N GLY A 306 7.35 -14.14 47.54
CA GLY A 306 8.42 -13.44 48.26
C GLY A 306 8.68 -11.99 47.85
N LEU A 307 8.32 -11.58 46.63
CA LEU A 307 8.68 -10.24 46.12
C LEU A 307 7.63 -9.15 46.34
N SER A 308 6.43 -9.49 46.81
CA SER A 308 5.34 -8.50 47.00
C SER A 308 5.45 -7.70 48.30
N SER A 309 6.16 -8.19 49.31
CA SER A 309 6.29 -7.47 50.60
C SER A 309 7.32 -6.33 50.57
N ASP A 310 8.32 -6.42 49.68
CA ASP A 310 9.34 -5.37 49.55
C ASP A 310 8.89 -4.22 48.65
N LEU A 311 8.03 -4.49 47.67
CA LEU A 311 7.40 -3.45 46.83
C LEU A 311 6.36 -2.61 47.60
N LEU A 312 5.65 -3.22 48.56
CA LEU A 312 4.66 -2.52 49.40
C LEU A 312 5.29 -1.58 50.43
N LYS A 313 6.51 -1.88 50.89
CA LYS A 313 7.28 -1.00 51.80
C LYS A 313 7.88 0.21 51.08
N LEU A 314 8.17 0.06 49.79
CA LEU A 314 8.70 1.12 48.93
C LEU A 314 7.63 2.15 48.53
N LEU A 315 6.35 1.76 48.53
CA LEU A 315 5.24 2.63 48.17
C LEU A 315 4.77 3.53 49.33
N ASP A 316 4.94 3.08 50.58
CA ASP A 316 4.53 3.83 51.79
C ASP A 316 5.50 4.97 52.14
N SER A 317 6.73 4.95 51.59
CA SER A 317 7.73 6.01 51.77
C SER A 317 7.67 7.15 50.74
N VAL A 318 6.72 7.11 49.79
CA VAL A 318 6.59 8.11 48.70
C VAL A 318 5.60 9.23 49.04
N GLY A 319 5.11 9.26 50.29
CA GLY A 319 4.36 10.40 50.82
C GLY A 319 5.29 11.52 51.29
N SER A 320 5.41 12.58 50.49
CA SER A 320 6.04 13.88 50.76
C SER A 320 7.54 14.03 50.43
N ASP A 321 7.83 14.44 49.19
CA ASP A 321 8.72 15.58 48.85
C ASP A 321 9.04 15.52 47.34
N THR A 322 8.11 16.02 46.54
CA THR A 322 8.16 15.97 45.07
C THR A 322 8.63 17.31 44.51
N VAL A 323 9.84 17.33 43.95
CA VAL A 323 10.24 18.04 42.70
C VAL A 323 11.76 17.87 42.48
N ASP A 324 12.59 17.92 43.52
CA ASP A 324 14.06 17.85 43.37
C ASP A 324 14.59 16.42 43.16
N GLN A 325 14.03 15.42 43.87
CA GLN A 325 14.44 14.01 43.70
C GLN A 325 14.10 13.43 42.32
N GLN A 326 13.02 13.90 41.69
CA GLN A 326 12.66 13.49 40.32
C GLN A 326 13.67 13.98 39.30
N GLN A 327 14.20 15.21 39.44
CA GLN A 327 15.20 15.76 38.53
C GLN A 327 16.55 15.03 38.63
N LEU A 328 17.00 14.70 39.84
CA LEU A 328 18.21 13.88 40.05
C LEU A 328 18.08 12.49 39.43
N SER A 329 16.91 11.84 39.57
CA SER A 329 16.67 10.51 38.98
C SER A 329 16.65 10.53 37.45
N ILE A 330 16.18 11.62 36.83
CA ILE A 330 16.13 11.78 35.37
C ILE A 330 17.52 12.07 34.81
N GLU A 331 18.36 12.85 35.49
CA GLU A 331 19.74 13.09 35.07
C GLU A 331 20.62 11.85 35.19
N GLU A 332 20.46 11.07 36.27
CA GLU A 332 21.13 9.78 36.43
C GLU A 332 20.71 8.78 35.35
N TYR A 333 19.40 8.71 35.03
CA TYR A 333 18.89 7.89 33.94
C TYR A 333 19.43 8.32 32.57
N ARG A 334 19.62 9.63 32.33
CA ARG A 334 20.24 10.14 31.09
C ARG A 334 21.72 9.79 30.94
N LYS A 335 22.45 9.69 32.06
CA LYS A 335 23.85 9.25 32.08
C LYS A 335 23.99 7.75 31.93
N GLN A 336 23.05 6.97 32.47
CA GLN A 336 23.08 5.52 32.41
C GLN A 336 22.52 4.98 31.10
N SER A 337 21.55 5.70 30.51
CA SER A 337 20.87 5.32 29.28
C SER A 337 20.72 6.48 28.27
N PRO A 338 21.83 6.85 27.60
CA PRO A 338 21.89 8.01 26.72
C PRO A 338 21.03 7.90 25.45
N LEU A 339 20.82 6.69 24.92
CA LEU A 339 20.04 6.48 23.70
C LEU A 339 18.54 6.40 24.03
N LEU A 340 18.18 5.65 25.07
CA LEU A 340 16.78 5.49 25.49
C LEU A 340 16.17 6.79 26.01
N SER A 341 16.97 7.65 26.64
CA SER A 341 16.50 8.96 27.11
C SER A 341 16.15 9.96 25.99
N ARG A 342 16.66 9.76 24.76
CA ARG A 342 16.33 10.60 23.60
C ARG A 342 15.19 10.05 22.75
N LEU A 343 15.03 8.73 22.73
CA LEU A 343 14.09 8.07 21.82
C LEU A 343 12.63 8.09 22.29
N GLN A 344 12.34 8.53 23.54
CA GLN A 344 10.98 8.58 24.12
C GLN A 344 10.13 7.38 23.65
N VAL A 345 10.66 6.17 23.77
CA VAL A 345 9.96 4.97 23.31
C VAL A 345 8.74 4.82 24.20
N VAL A 346 7.56 5.06 23.63
CA VAL A 346 6.29 4.86 24.31
C VAL A 346 6.16 3.36 24.56
N THR A 347 6.50 2.94 25.78
CA THR A 347 6.13 1.63 26.30
C THR A 347 4.68 1.73 26.76
N ASP A 348 3.73 1.70 25.83
CA ASP A 348 2.34 1.49 26.20
C ASP A 348 2.25 0.06 26.75
N ILE A 349 2.40 -0.04 28.07
CA ILE A 349 2.04 -1.21 28.85
C ILE A 349 0.57 -1.00 29.21
N ASP A 350 -0.30 -1.11 28.21
CA ASP A 350 -1.71 -1.42 28.49
C ASP A 350 -1.78 -2.95 28.62
N GLU A 351 -1.91 -3.40 29.87
CA GLU A 351 -2.31 -4.75 30.21
C GLU A 351 -3.67 -5.04 29.55
N ALA A 352 -3.70 -6.07 28.70
CA ALA A 352 -4.92 -6.69 28.18
C ALA A 352 -5.14 -8.05 28.85
#